data_AF-A0A742WWY6-F1
#
_entry.id   AF-A0A742WWY6-F1
#
_cell.length_a   1.000
_cell.length_b   1.000
_cell.length_c   1.000
_cell.angle_alpha   90.00
_cell.angle_beta   90.00
_cell.angle_gamma   90.00
#
_symmetry.space_group_name_H-M   'P 1'
#
loop_
_entity.id
_entity.type
_entity.pdbx_description
1 polymer ?
#
loop_
_entity_poly.entity_id
_entity_poly.type
_entity_poly.pdbx_seq_one_letter_code
_entity_poly.pdbx_strand_id
1 'polypeptide(L)'
;MNKVNLPEGWCLTTLGNVVELKYGKSLPASKRDNGKFLVFGSNGIVGSHSEPLVKTEGIIVGRKGSYGEVHLSNSPFFPIDTTYYVDNLFSQPLKYWFYQLKTLPLTELNRSTAIPGLNREDAYSQFIALPPLAEQKMIADKLDALLAQVQATKSRLERILKILKTFRQSVLAAAVSGKLTEEWRVTNTKVVGKIKPLAFAGKVIAGQSPSKSEVNSEGKGEPYVTGPEQWDGKKILHHKWTEYPKRMAPEGSIFVTVKGAGVGTTFPGCYAAIGRDVYAFVPNENMNYTYILFAIQASAKDVVLKAKGLIPGLTKSDIVDHEVYLPSINEQVEIVHRVEQLFAFSDSIEQKTNSALARVNNLTQSILAKAFRGELTTDWRAIHPDLISGENSAEALLKKIKIEREVLKKQPRSRIVKKKKESSTLMANKLISVLEETRDWIVAQEAFRLCGVADGTSTERIEELYSKLRDLDKAGRLQIAPVTDEQGRKLYDRLKLVGV
;
A
#
# COMPACT_ATOMS: atom_id res chain seq x y z
N MET A 1 -24.20 32.81 -3.35
CA MET A 1 -24.13 31.69 -4.31
C MET A 1 -23.21 32.11 -5.44
N ASN A 2 -21.97 31.65 -5.46
CA ASN A 2 -21.08 31.91 -6.61
C ASN A 2 -21.71 31.25 -7.83
N LYS A 3 -22.00 32.03 -8.88
CA LYS A 3 -22.40 31.50 -10.18
C LYS A 3 -21.26 30.61 -10.66
N VAL A 4 -21.42 29.29 -10.58
CA VAL A 4 -20.53 28.35 -11.25
C VAL A 4 -20.72 28.60 -12.73
N ASN A 5 -19.74 29.22 -13.38
CA ASN A 5 -19.80 29.50 -14.80
C ASN A 5 -19.56 28.17 -15.53
N LEU A 6 -20.64 27.50 -15.90
CA LEU A 6 -20.57 26.22 -16.58
C LEU A 6 -20.29 26.43 -18.07
N PRO A 7 -19.53 25.52 -18.69
CA PRO A 7 -19.47 25.40 -20.14
C PRO A 7 -20.85 25.38 -20.80
N GLU A 8 -20.97 25.96 -22.00
CA GLU A 8 -22.19 25.87 -22.79
C GLU A 8 -22.59 24.40 -23.03
N GLY A 9 -23.90 24.11 -22.90
CA GLY A 9 -24.47 22.77 -23.04
C GLY A 9 -24.33 21.88 -21.80
N TRP A 10 -23.62 22.32 -20.75
CA TRP A 10 -23.47 21.58 -19.49
C TRP A 10 -24.53 21.98 -18.48
N CYS A 11 -24.90 21.04 -17.61
CA CYS A 11 -25.84 21.29 -16.52
C CYS A 11 -25.27 20.88 -15.15
N LEU A 12 -25.65 21.60 -14.09
CA LEU A 12 -25.32 21.22 -12.72
C LEU A 12 -26.32 20.18 -12.21
N THR A 13 -25.84 19.09 -11.62
CA THR A 13 -26.68 18.07 -10.97
C THR A 13 -25.92 17.43 -9.80
N THR A 14 -26.55 16.47 -9.13
CA THR A 14 -25.91 15.67 -8.08
C THR A 14 -25.56 14.28 -8.61
N LEU A 15 -24.52 13.67 -8.03
CA LEU A 15 -24.05 12.35 -8.43
C LEU A 15 -25.18 11.30 -8.39
N GLY A 16 -26.03 11.33 -7.35
CA GLY A 16 -27.13 10.38 -7.17
C GLY A 16 -28.23 10.45 -8.24
N ASN A 17 -28.35 11.58 -8.96
CA ASN A 17 -29.27 11.70 -10.09
C ASN A 17 -28.79 10.94 -11.33
N VAL A 18 -27.49 10.62 -11.41
CA VAL A 18 -26.86 10.12 -12.62
C VAL A 18 -26.38 8.68 -12.46
N VAL A 19 -25.66 8.37 -11.38
CA VAL A 19 -25.11 7.02 -11.13
C VAL A 19 -25.86 6.28 -10.03
N GLU A 20 -25.76 4.96 -10.01
CA GLU A 20 -26.30 4.11 -8.93
C GLU A 20 -25.16 3.32 -8.29
N LEU A 21 -24.90 3.57 -7.01
CA LEU A 21 -23.96 2.83 -6.19
C LEU A 21 -24.66 1.61 -5.57
N LYS A 22 -24.40 0.44 -6.15
CA LYS A 22 -24.89 -0.87 -5.69
C LYS A 22 -23.93 -1.48 -4.67
N TYR A 23 -24.45 -2.22 -3.70
CA TYR A 23 -23.62 -2.89 -2.68
C TYR A 23 -22.98 -4.15 -3.24
N GLY A 24 -21.67 -4.31 -3.01
CA GLY A 24 -21.00 -5.60 -3.20
C GLY A 24 -21.53 -6.68 -2.26
N LYS A 25 -21.11 -7.94 -2.47
CA LYS A 25 -21.56 -9.09 -1.67
C LYS A 25 -20.42 -9.74 -0.91
N SER A 26 -20.72 -10.36 0.23
CA SER A 26 -19.69 -11.05 1.00
C SER A 26 -19.10 -12.21 0.19
N LEU A 27 -17.77 -12.23 0.06
CA LEU A 27 -16.99 -13.36 -0.47
C LEU A 27 -15.70 -13.50 0.36
N PRO A 28 -15.76 -14.28 1.46
CA PRO A 28 -14.62 -14.52 2.34
C PRO A 28 -13.42 -15.12 1.60
N ALA A 29 -12.20 -14.86 2.08
CA ALA A 29 -10.98 -15.35 1.45
C ALA A 29 -10.97 -16.87 1.27
N SER A 30 -11.52 -17.64 2.22
CA SER A 30 -11.64 -19.10 2.14
C SER A 30 -12.56 -19.63 1.03
N LYS A 31 -13.41 -18.77 0.44
CA LYS A 31 -14.31 -19.13 -0.67
C LYS A 31 -13.79 -18.65 -2.03
N ARG A 32 -12.65 -17.98 -2.07
CA ARG A 32 -12.00 -17.55 -3.32
C ARG A 32 -11.20 -18.74 -3.85
N ASP A 33 -11.54 -19.18 -5.05
CA ASP A 33 -11.04 -20.40 -5.68
C ASP A 33 -9.99 -20.13 -6.77
N ASN A 34 -9.43 -18.92 -6.79
CA ASN A 34 -8.48 -18.45 -7.80
C ASN A 34 -9.00 -18.60 -9.25
N GLY A 35 -10.32 -18.50 -9.46
CA GLY A 35 -10.91 -18.55 -10.78
C GLY A 35 -10.58 -17.33 -11.67
N LYS A 36 -11.23 -17.25 -12.83
CA LYS A 36 -10.88 -16.29 -13.88
C LYS A 36 -11.31 -14.84 -13.63
N PHE A 37 -12.27 -14.60 -12.73
CA PHE A 37 -12.82 -13.26 -12.51
C PHE A 37 -12.20 -12.60 -11.30
N LEU A 38 -11.83 -11.33 -11.44
CA LEU A 38 -11.18 -10.59 -10.36
C LEU A 38 -12.17 -10.25 -9.24
N VAL A 39 -11.72 -10.42 -8.00
CA VAL A 39 -12.44 -10.05 -6.78
C VAL A 39 -11.89 -8.71 -6.30
N PHE A 40 -12.76 -7.72 -6.13
CA PHE A 40 -12.39 -6.36 -5.72
C PHE A 40 -12.88 -6.05 -4.31
N GLY A 41 -11.97 -5.59 -3.44
CA GLY A 41 -12.26 -4.90 -2.19
C GLY A 41 -11.98 -3.40 -2.30
N SER A 42 -12.08 -2.66 -1.19
CA SER A 42 -11.86 -1.21 -1.20
C SER A 42 -10.48 -0.80 -1.69
N ASN A 43 -9.47 -1.63 -1.44
CA ASN A 43 -8.08 -1.43 -1.86
C ASN A 43 -7.76 -1.94 -3.29
N GLY A 44 -8.77 -2.31 -4.07
CA GLY A 44 -8.58 -2.90 -5.40
C GLY A 44 -8.67 -4.43 -5.36
N ILE A 45 -7.85 -5.10 -6.16
CA ILE A 45 -7.93 -6.56 -6.34
C ILE A 45 -7.47 -7.28 -5.07
N VAL A 46 -8.32 -8.17 -4.54
CA VAL A 46 -8.08 -8.95 -3.31
C VAL A 46 -8.09 -10.47 -3.55
N GLY A 47 -8.14 -10.90 -4.80
CA GLY A 47 -8.13 -12.30 -5.22
C GLY A 47 -8.89 -12.50 -6.52
N SER A 48 -9.23 -13.74 -6.84
CA SER A 48 -10.08 -14.07 -7.98
C SER A 48 -11.05 -15.21 -7.66
N HIS A 49 -12.11 -15.32 -8.45
CA HIS A 49 -13.19 -16.29 -8.27
C HIS A 49 -13.73 -16.82 -9.61
N SER A 50 -14.28 -18.04 -9.61
CA SER A 50 -14.87 -18.67 -10.80
C SER A 50 -16.19 -18.03 -11.24
N GLU A 51 -16.92 -17.40 -10.33
CA GLU A 51 -18.20 -16.73 -10.62
C GLU A 51 -18.09 -15.21 -10.39
N PRO A 52 -18.55 -14.38 -11.34
CA PRO A 52 -18.62 -12.94 -11.15
C PRO A 52 -19.99 -12.56 -10.58
N LEU A 53 -20.02 -11.51 -9.77
CA LEU A 53 -21.30 -10.89 -9.37
C LEU A 53 -21.80 -9.93 -10.46
N VAL A 54 -20.88 -9.19 -11.08
CA VAL A 54 -21.14 -8.24 -12.16
C VAL A 54 -20.69 -8.87 -13.46
N LYS A 55 -21.62 -9.05 -14.40
CA LYS A 55 -21.40 -9.78 -15.68
C LYS A 55 -20.81 -8.93 -16.80
N THR A 56 -20.54 -7.66 -16.53
CA THR A 56 -20.05 -6.65 -17.46
C THR A 56 -18.84 -5.95 -16.87
N GLU A 57 -18.25 -5.04 -17.63
CA GLU A 57 -17.37 -4.01 -17.08
C GLU A 57 -18.12 -3.11 -16.07
N GLY A 58 -17.36 -2.42 -15.23
CA GLY A 58 -17.93 -1.57 -14.19
C GLY A 58 -16.87 -0.84 -13.36
N ILE A 59 -17.35 0.09 -12.54
CA ILE A 59 -16.53 0.87 -11.61
C ILE A 59 -16.76 0.35 -10.20
N ILE A 60 -15.71 0.27 -9.40
CA ILE A 60 -15.74 -0.12 -7.99
C ILE A 60 -15.34 1.09 -7.15
N VAL A 61 -16.10 1.37 -6.09
CA VAL A 61 -15.80 2.45 -5.14
C VAL A 61 -15.66 1.85 -3.75
N GLY A 62 -14.53 2.09 -3.09
CA GLY A 62 -14.29 1.63 -1.73
C GLY A 62 -15.33 2.20 -0.76
N ARG A 63 -15.89 1.35 0.10
CA ARG A 63 -16.89 1.76 1.10
C ARG A 63 -16.37 1.67 2.53
N LYS A 64 -15.54 0.67 2.86
CA LYS A 64 -14.99 0.46 4.22
C LYS A 64 -13.48 0.25 4.19
N GLY A 65 -12.76 0.79 5.17
CA GLY A 65 -11.29 0.73 5.20
C GLY A 65 -10.70 1.82 4.30
N SER A 66 -10.32 1.48 3.08
CA SER A 66 -9.90 2.46 2.07
C SER A 66 -11.08 2.96 1.25
N TYR A 67 -11.97 3.66 1.94
CA TYR A 67 -13.19 4.19 1.34
C TYR A 67 -12.88 5.36 0.39
N GLY A 68 -13.71 5.53 -0.63
CA GLY A 68 -13.54 6.57 -1.65
C GLY A 68 -12.58 6.21 -2.79
N GLU A 69 -11.72 5.20 -2.61
CA GLU A 69 -10.86 4.71 -3.69
C GLU A 69 -11.66 4.14 -4.86
N VAL A 70 -11.30 4.54 -6.09
CA VAL A 70 -12.04 4.21 -7.31
C VAL A 70 -11.21 3.32 -8.23
N HIS A 71 -11.76 2.15 -8.57
CA HIS A 71 -11.15 1.15 -9.46
C HIS A 71 -12.04 0.90 -10.68
N LEU A 72 -11.42 0.50 -11.79
CA LEU A 72 -12.10 0.15 -13.03
C LEU A 72 -11.89 -1.33 -13.32
N SER A 73 -12.95 -2.02 -13.70
CA SER A 73 -12.85 -3.37 -14.27
C SER A 73 -13.39 -3.38 -15.70
N ASN A 74 -12.55 -3.74 -16.66
CA ASN A 74 -12.90 -3.86 -18.08
C ASN A 74 -13.45 -5.26 -18.44
N SER A 75 -13.80 -6.05 -17.42
CA SER A 75 -14.25 -7.45 -17.56
C SER A 75 -15.20 -7.80 -16.42
N PRO A 76 -15.99 -8.88 -16.51
CA PRO A 76 -16.83 -9.32 -15.39
C PRO A 76 -16.03 -9.51 -14.10
N PHE A 77 -16.61 -9.14 -12.96
CA PHE A 77 -15.90 -9.03 -11.69
C PHE A 77 -16.80 -9.30 -10.47
N PHE A 78 -16.17 -9.47 -9.30
CA PHE A 78 -16.86 -9.66 -8.03
C PHE A 78 -16.47 -8.55 -7.01
N PRO A 79 -17.31 -7.51 -6.82
CA PRO A 79 -17.11 -6.52 -5.76
C PRO A 79 -17.60 -7.09 -4.41
N ILE A 80 -16.73 -7.08 -3.39
CA ILE A 80 -17.07 -7.58 -2.06
C ILE A 80 -17.86 -6.54 -1.23
N ASP A 81 -18.43 -6.96 -0.11
CA ASP A 81 -19.29 -6.18 0.78
C ASP A 81 -18.67 -4.89 1.37
N THR A 82 -17.34 -4.76 1.27
CA THR A 82 -16.59 -3.53 1.59
C THR A 82 -16.59 -2.49 0.47
N THR A 83 -17.28 -2.74 -0.65
CA THR A 83 -17.32 -1.86 -1.83
C THR A 83 -18.74 -1.51 -2.27
N TYR A 84 -18.85 -0.37 -2.95
CA TYR A 84 -19.92 -0.12 -3.91
C TYR A 84 -19.43 -0.44 -5.32
N TYR A 85 -20.37 -0.66 -6.25
CA TYR A 85 -20.06 -0.74 -7.68
C TYR A 85 -21.11 -0.05 -8.54
N VAL A 86 -20.71 0.29 -9.77
CA VAL A 86 -21.52 0.84 -10.85
C VAL A 86 -21.34 -0.03 -12.09
N ASP A 87 -22.43 -0.62 -12.59
CA ASP A 87 -22.49 -1.53 -13.74
C ASP A 87 -23.45 -1.03 -14.83
N ASN A 88 -24.17 0.07 -14.59
CA ASN A 88 -25.07 0.69 -15.54
C ASN A 88 -24.90 2.21 -15.52
N LEU A 89 -24.66 2.78 -16.70
CA LEU A 89 -24.42 4.21 -16.92
C LEU A 89 -25.34 4.82 -17.97
N PHE A 90 -26.42 4.14 -18.36
CA PHE A 90 -27.43 4.68 -19.30
C PHE A 90 -26.79 5.19 -20.60
N SER A 91 -25.98 4.34 -21.24
CA SER A 91 -25.20 4.64 -22.46
C SER A 91 -24.04 5.63 -22.31
N GLN A 92 -23.78 6.16 -21.12
CA GLN A 92 -22.62 7.04 -20.86
C GLN A 92 -21.30 6.24 -20.82
N PRO A 93 -20.19 6.83 -21.29
CA PRO A 93 -18.90 6.14 -21.35
C PRO A 93 -18.36 5.83 -19.95
N LEU A 94 -18.01 4.56 -19.72
CA LEU A 94 -17.51 4.05 -18.44
C LEU A 94 -16.27 4.81 -17.95
N LYS A 95 -15.32 5.08 -18.86
CA LYS A 95 -14.07 5.78 -18.54
C LYS A 95 -14.27 7.23 -18.10
N TYR A 96 -15.25 7.94 -18.68
CA TYR A 96 -15.61 9.28 -18.22
C TYR A 96 -16.00 9.24 -16.73
N TRP A 97 -16.87 8.29 -16.37
CA TRP A 97 -17.34 8.15 -14.98
C TRP A 97 -16.28 7.65 -14.03
N PHE A 98 -15.36 6.80 -14.50
CA PHE A 98 -14.18 6.43 -13.73
C PHE A 98 -13.35 7.66 -13.34
N TYR A 99 -13.06 8.53 -14.31
CA TYR A 99 -12.32 9.77 -14.03
C TYR A 99 -13.13 10.77 -13.19
N GLN A 100 -14.44 10.92 -13.46
CA GLN A 100 -15.32 11.82 -12.73
C GLN A 100 -15.42 11.45 -11.24
N LEU A 101 -15.51 10.16 -10.94
CA LEU A 101 -15.54 9.69 -9.56
C LEU A 101 -14.19 9.88 -8.86
N LYS A 102 -13.07 9.77 -9.59
CA LYS A 102 -11.73 10.05 -9.05
C LYS A 102 -11.48 11.51 -8.70
N THR A 103 -12.20 12.45 -9.30
CA THR A 103 -12.08 13.88 -8.96
C THR A 103 -12.95 14.29 -7.79
N LEU A 104 -13.89 13.45 -7.36
CA LEU A 104 -14.72 13.75 -6.20
C LEU A 104 -13.94 13.48 -4.91
N PRO A 105 -14.16 14.27 -3.84
CA PRO A 105 -13.45 14.11 -2.57
C PRO A 105 -14.00 12.93 -1.74
N LEU A 106 -14.22 11.77 -2.38
CA LEU A 106 -14.90 10.62 -1.76
C LEU A 106 -14.15 10.06 -0.53
N THR A 107 -12.83 10.26 -0.49
CA THR A 107 -11.96 9.88 0.64
C THR A 107 -12.08 10.83 1.83
N GLU A 108 -12.67 12.02 1.66
CA GLU A 108 -12.84 13.04 2.70
C GLU A 108 -14.24 13.01 3.33
N LEU A 109 -15.18 12.26 2.75
CA LEU A 109 -16.59 12.21 3.17
C LEU A 109 -16.85 11.26 4.36
N ASN A 110 -15.87 11.06 5.25
CA ASN A 110 -16.04 10.17 6.39
C ASN A 110 -16.86 10.81 7.51
N ARG A 111 -17.91 10.12 7.96
CA ARG A 111 -18.74 10.54 9.10
C ARG A 111 -18.51 9.75 10.39
N SER A 112 -17.70 8.70 10.38
CA SER A 112 -17.51 7.83 11.56
C SER A 112 -16.06 7.83 12.03
N THR A 113 -15.88 8.05 13.34
CA THR A 113 -14.59 7.97 14.04
C THR A 113 -14.18 6.53 14.37
N ALA A 114 -15.13 5.60 14.46
CA ALA A 114 -14.87 4.22 14.88
C ALA A 114 -14.59 3.25 13.71
N ILE A 115 -15.30 3.39 12.59
CA ILE A 115 -15.02 2.64 11.35
C ILE A 115 -15.12 3.60 10.17
N PRO A 116 -13.98 4.10 9.66
CA PRO A 116 -13.95 4.99 8.52
C PRO A 116 -14.63 4.35 7.30
N GLY A 117 -15.55 5.09 6.68
CA GLY A 117 -16.30 4.58 5.55
C GLY A 117 -17.06 5.64 4.77
N LEU A 118 -17.32 5.34 3.50
CA LEU A 118 -18.08 6.20 2.60
C LEU A 118 -19.58 5.86 2.72
N ASN A 119 -20.35 6.81 3.23
CA ASN A 119 -21.80 6.74 3.16
C ASN A 119 -22.25 7.03 1.72
N ARG A 120 -23.21 6.23 1.23
CA ARG A 120 -23.72 6.37 -0.14
C ARG A 120 -24.42 7.70 -0.37
N GLU A 121 -25.18 8.19 0.61
CA GLU A 121 -25.92 9.45 0.49
C GLU A 121 -24.96 10.66 0.44
N ASP A 122 -23.83 10.57 1.14
CA ASP A 122 -22.77 11.59 1.07
C ASP A 122 -22.13 11.62 -0.31
N ALA A 123 -21.85 10.45 -0.91
CA ALA A 123 -21.41 10.38 -2.29
C ALA A 123 -22.47 10.94 -3.25
N TYR A 124 -23.74 10.59 -3.07
CA TYR A 124 -24.84 11.04 -3.92
C TYR A 124 -25.10 12.54 -3.87
N SER A 125 -24.83 13.19 -2.73
CA SER A 125 -25.00 14.63 -2.56
C SER A 125 -23.93 15.48 -3.24
N GLN A 126 -22.84 14.87 -3.73
CA GLN A 126 -21.77 15.59 -4.43
C GLN A 126 -22.31 16.25 -5.71
N PHE A 127 -22.04 17.55 -5.87
CA PHE A 127 -22.37 18.28 -7.08
C PHE A 127 -21.39 17.92 -8.20
N ILE A 128 -21.93 17.75 -9.39
CA ILE A 128 -21.16 17.48 -10.61
C ILE A 128 -21.67 18.37 -11.74
N ALA A 129 -20.72 18.80 -12.57
CA ALA A 129 -21.02 19.44 -13.84
C ALA A 129 -21.13 18.33 -14.90
N LEU A 130 -22.33 18.13 -15.44
CA LEU A 130 -22.61 17.06 -16.40
C LEU A 130 -22.49 17.62 -17.83
N PRO A 131 -21.56 17.11 -18.66
CA PRO A 131 -21.49 17.41 -20.08
C PRO A 131 -22.53 16.61 -20.90
N PRO A 132 -22.85 17.07 -22.12
CA PRO A 132 -23.47 16.28 -23.18
C PRO A 132 -22.79 14.93 -23.42
N LEU A 133 -23.56 13.93 -23.85
CA LEU A 133 -23.07 12.56 -24.04
C LEU A 133 -21.90 12.46 -25.04
N ALA A 134 -21.96 13.21 -26.14
CA ALA A 134 -20.90 13.25 -27.14
C ALA A 134 -19.60 13.83 -26.56
N GLU A 135 -19.70 14.88 -25.75
CA GLU A 135 -18.55 15.50 -25.10
C GLU A 135 -17.94 14.61 -24.02
N GLN A 136 -18.75 13.84 -23.27
CA GLN A 136 -18.24 12.87 -22.30
C GLN A 136 -17.27 11.87 -22.95
N LYS A 137 -17.57 11.40 -24.17
CA LYS A 137 -16.69 10.49 -24.92
C LYS A 137 -15.37 11.18 -25.27
N MET A 138 -15.45 12.39 -25.80
CA MET A 138 -14.26 13.19 -26.13
C MET A 138 -13.38 13.51 -24.93
N ILE A 139 -13.99 13.83 -23.78
CA ILE A 139 -13.27 14.03 -22.52
C ILE A 139 -12.56 12.75 -22.12
N ALA A 140 -13.25 11.60 -22.14
CA ALA A 140 -12.65 10.32 -21.79
C ALA A 140 -11.47 9.95 -22.70
N ASP A 141 -11.61 10.12 -24.01
CA ASP A 141 -10.55 9.80 -24.97
C ASP A 141 -9.32 10.70 -24.80
N LYS A 142 -9.53 12.01 -24.59
CA LYS A 142 -8.43 12.95 -24.31
C LYS A 142 -7.76 12.65 -22.97
N LEU A 143 -8.52 12.32 -21.93
CA LEU A 143 -7.99 11.95 -20.62
C LEU A 143 -7.15 10.67 -20.73
N ASP A 144 -7.66 9.64 -21.40
CA ASP A 144 -6.92 8.39 -21.63
C ASP A 144 -5.58 8.65 -22.31
N ALA A 145 -5.58 9.40 -23.41
CA ALA A 145 -4.37 9.70 -24.16
C ALA A 145 -3.34 10.47 -23.32
N LEU A 146 -3.78 11.53 -22.65
CA LEU A 146 -2.90 12.38 -21.83
C LEU A 146 -2.38 11.63 -20.60
N LEU A 147 -3.24 10.90 -19.88
CA LEU A 147 -2.83 10.16 -18.69
C LEU A 147 -1.92 8.98 -19.05
N ALA A 148 -2.11 8.33 -20.20
CA ALA A 148 -1.18 7.34 -20.72
C ALA A 148 0.21 7.95 -20.99
N GLN A 149 0.27 9.15 -21.59
CA GLN A 149 1.53 9.86 -21.83
C GLN A 149 2.22 10.26 -20.52
N VAL A 150 1.45 10.73 -19.53
CA VAL A 150 1.94 11.05 -18.18
C VAL A 150 2.53 9.81 -17.52
N GLN A 151 1.81 8.68 -17.56
CA GLN A 151 2.27 7.42 -16.98
C GLN A 151 3.55 6.91 -17.68
N ALA A 152 3.61 6.96 -19.01
CA ALA A 152 4.80 6.58 -19.76
C ALA A 152 6.02 7.47 -19.40
N THR A 153 5.80 8.77 -19.22
CA THR A 153 6.84 9.72 -18.80
C THR A 153 7.32 9.41 -17.39
N LYS A 154 6.41 9.15 -16.46
CA LYS A 154 6.73 8.74 -15.08
C LYS A 154 7.61 7.49 -15.07
N SER A 155 7.21 6.44 -15.78
CA SER A 155 7.99 5.20 -15.86
C SER A 155 9.38 5.40 -16.49
N ARG A 156 9.51 6.29 -17.47
CA ARG A 156 10.82 6.66 -18.06
C ARG A 156 11.72 7.36 -17.04
N LEU A 157 11.18 8.30 -16.26
CA LEU A 157 11.92 9.00 -15.20
C LEU A 157 12.35 8.03 -14.07
N GLU A 158 11.47 7.15 -13.62
CA GLU A 158 11.80 6.12 -12.61
C GLU A 158 12.90 5.17 -13.10
N ARG A 159 12.93 4.86 -14.41
CA ARG A 159 14.01 4.07 -15.00
C ARG A 159 15.36 4.78 -14.97
N ILE A 160 15.39 6.12 -15.10
CA ILE A 160 16.63 6.89 -14.98
C ILE A 160 17.24 6.69 -13.60
N LEU A 161 16.45 6.74 -12.53
CA LEU A 161 16.95 6.51 -11.16
C LEU A 161 17.59 5.12 -11.00
N LYS A 162 16.99 4.09 -11.62
CA LYS A 162 17.57 2.72 -11.63
C LYS A 162 18.90 2.69 -12.40
N ILE A 163 18.98 3.37 -13.54
CA ILE A 163 20.21 3.46 -14.34
C ILE A 163 21.30 4.18 -13.56
N LEU A 164 21.00 5.28 -12.86
CA LEU A 164 21.97 6.01 -12.03
C LEU A 164 22.53 5.14 -10.91
N LYS A 165 21.71 4.29 -10.28
CA LYS A 165 22.18 3.31 -9.28
C LYS A 165 23.19 2.33 -9.89
N THR A 166 22.91 1.79 -11.07
CA THR A 166 23.83 0.88 -11.77
C THR A 166 25.08 1.61 -12.24
N PHE A 167 24.95 2.84 -12.74
CA PHE A 167 26.06 3.68 -13.17
C PHE A 167 27.06 3.92 -12.05
N ARG A 168 26.59 4.32 -10.85
CA ARG A 168 27.47 4.51 -9.67
C ARG A 168 28.27 3.25 -9.35
N GLN A 169 27.64 2.08 -9.45
CA GLN A 169 28.32 0.79 -9.23
C GLN A 169 29.37 0.49 -10.31
N SER A 170 29.06 0.76 -11.58
CA SER A 170 30.01 0.60 -12.68
C SER A 170 31.19 1.55 -12.58
N VAL A 171 30.98 2.78 -12.11
CA VAL A 171 32.05 3.76 -11.86
C VAL A 171 33.00 3.25 -10.76
N LEU A 172 32.46 2.74 -9.64
CA LEU A 172 33.28 2.15 -8.58
C LEU A 172 34.08 0.93 -9.09
N ALA A 173 33.45 0.05 -9.88
CA ALA A 173 34.15 -1.08 -10.49
C ALA A 173 35.27 -0.64 -11.46
N ALA A 174 35.05 0.44 -12.24
CA ALA A 174 36.06 1.01 -13.12
C ALA A 174 37.21 1.67 -12.35
N ALA A 175 36.91 2.29 -11.20
CA ALA A 175 37.89 2.90 -10.31
C ALA A 175 38.87 1.85 -9.75
N VAL A 176 38.35 0.70 -9.29
CA VAL A 176 39.16 -0.34 -8.64
C VAL A 176 39.77 -1.35 -9.61
N SER A 177 39.37 -1.34 -10.88
CA SER A 177 40.02 -2.15 -11.93
C SER A 177 41.17 -1.41 -12.61
N GLY A 178 41.42 -0.15 -12.23
CA GLY A 178 42.44 0.70 -12.85
C GLY A 178 42.04 1.22 -14.24
N LYS A 179 40.85 0.92 -14.75
CA LYS A 179 40.36 1.41 -16.05
C LYS A 179 40.18 2.92 -16.06
N LEU A 180 39.77 3.50 -14.93
CA LEU A 180 39.49 4.94 -14.81
C LEU A 180 40.75 5.83 -14.95
N THR A 181 41.93 5.27 -14.74
CA THR A 181 43.23 5.99 -14.78
C THR A 181 44.16 5.50 -15.88
N GLU A 182 43.68 4.70 -16.84
CA GLU A 182 44.53 4.08 -17.86
C GLU A 182 45.32 5.11 -18.68
N GLU A 183 44.64 6.14 -19.20
CA GLU A 183 45.28 7.23 -19.95
C GLU A 183 46.22 8.06 -19.07
N TRP A 184 45.83 8.35 -17.83
CA TRP A 184 46.64 9.11 -16.88
C TRP A 184 47.95 8.39 -16.55
N ARG A 185 47.95 7.05 -16.49
CA ARG A 185 49.17 6.27 -16.20
C ARG A 185 50.24 6.45 -17.27
N VAL A 186 49.87 6.67 -18.54
CA VAL A 186 50.81 6.81 -19.65
C VAL A 186 51.81 7.95 -19.40
N THR A 187 51.35 9.05 -18.79
CA THR A 187 52.16 10.27 -18.60
C THR A 187 52.64 10.47 -17.16
N ASN A 188 52.00 9.85 -16.16
CA ASN A 188 52.20 10.23 -14.76
C ASN A 188 52.86 9.16 -13.88
N THR A 189 52.98 7.90 -14.33
CA THR A 189 53.64 6.86 -13.51
C THR A 189 54.25 5.74 -14.35
N LYS A 190 55.43 5.26 -13.93
CA LYS A 190 56.01 3.99 -14.42
C LYS A 190 55.69 2.80 -13.50
N VAL A 191 55.10 3.07 -12.33
CA VAL A 191 54.75 2.05 -11.33
C VAL A 191 53.25 1.81 -11.39
N VAL A 192 52.87 0.63 -11.89
CA VAL A 192 51.49 0.17 -11.93
C VAL A 192 51.10 -0.36 -10.54
N GLY A 193 49.88 -0.07 -10.10
CA GLY A 193 49.33 -0.66 -8.88
C GLY A 193 49.31 -2.19 -8.96
N LYS A 194 49.29 -2.83 -7.80
CA LYS A 194 49.24 -4.30 -7.72
C LYS A 194 47.93 -4.71 -7.06
N ILE A 195 47.36 -5.81 -7.54
CA ILE A 195 46.30 -6.51 -6.83
C ILE A 195 46.92 -7.12 -5.57
N LYS A 196 46.37 -6.78 -4.40
CA LYS A 196 46.84 -7.25 -3.10
C LYS A 196 45.65 -7.45 -2.17
N PRO A 197 45.76 -8.31 -1.15
CA PRO A 197 44.80 -8.36 -0.06
C PRO A 197 44.59 -6.98 0.58
N LEU A 198 43.35 -6.66 0.95
CA LEU A 198 42.99 -5.40 1.60
C LEU A 198 43.76 -5.20 2.93
N ALA A 199 44.24 -6.28 3.57
CA ALA A 199 45.15 -6.25 4.70
C ALA A 199 46.40 -5.36 4.50
N PHE A 200 46.86 -5.16 3.27
CA PHE A 200 48.00 -4.29 2.95
C PHE A 200 47.65 -2.80 3.06
N ALA A 201 46.36 -2.45 3.01
CA ALA A 201 45.88 -1.07 3.06
C ALA A 201 45.44 -0.63 4.47
N GLY A 202 45.34 -1.55 5.43
CA GLY A 202 44.85 -1.22 6.76
C GLY A 202 44.52 -2.42 7.64
N LYS A 203 43.92 -2.15 8.80
CA LYS A 203 43.56 -3.16 9.81
C LYS A 203 42.07 -3.14 10.12
N VAL A 204 41.52 -4.30 10.46
CA VAL A 204 40.10 -4.42 10.86
C VAL A 204 39.98 -4.60 12.38
N ILE A 205 39.12 -3.78 12.97
CA ILE A 205 38.63 -3.88 14.35
C ILE A 205 37.23 -4.51 14.29
N ALA A 206 37.10 -5.71 14.85
CA ALA A 206 35.80 -6.36 14.96
C ALA A 206 35.02 -5.77 16.14
N GLY A 207 33.79 -5.33 15.87
CA GLY A 207 32.93 -4.75 16.90
C GLY A 207 32.44 -5.78 17.92
N GLN A 208 32.02 -5.27 19.07
CA GLN A 208 31.51 -6.08 20.17
C GLN A 208 30.46 -5.27 20.93
N SER A 209 29.26 -5.83 21.00
CA SER A 209 28.15 -5.16 21.68
C SER A 209 28.30 -5.23 23.20
N PRO A 210 28.12 -4.11 23.92
CA PRO A 210 27.80 -4.15 25.34
C PRO A 210 26.44 -4.82 25.57
N SER A 211 26.15 -5.15 26.83
CA SER A 211 24.85 -5.67 27.23
C SER A 211 23.76 -4.62 27.05
N LYS A 212 22.50 -5.05 26.93
CA LYS A 212 21.37 -4.14 26.70
C LYS A 212 21.20 -3.12 27.83
N SER A 213 21.55 -3.48 29.07
CA SER A 213 21.51 -2.59 30.24
C SER A 213 22.63 -1.55 30.28
N GLU A 214 23.72 -1.75 29.54
CA GLU A 214 24.86 -0.83 29.44
C GLU A 214 24.67 0.20 28.31
N VAL A 215 23.55 0.18 27.58
CA VAL A 215 23.24 1.09 26.46
C VAL A 215 22.12 2.05 26.87
N ASN A 216 22.33 3.35 26.63
CA ASN A 216 21.37 4.40 26.91
C ASN A 216 21.10 5.26 25.67
N SER A 217 20.02 6.06 25.72
CA SER A 217 19.67 7.08 24.72
C SER A 217 19.82 8.51 25.26
N GLU A 218 20.48 8.67 26.42
CA GLU A 218 20.58 9.94 27.15
C GLU A 218 21.84 10.72 26.83
N GLY A 219 22.72 10.20 25.95
CA GLY A 219 24.00 10.84 25.67
C GLY A 219 25.12 10.53 26.67
N LYS A 220 24.94 9.53 27.54
CA LYS A 220 25.93 9.20 28.59
C LYS A 220 26.99 8.24 28.08
N GLY A 221 28.26 8.63 28.23
CA GLY A 221 29.41 7.86 27.79
C GLY A 221 29.73 8.07 26.31
N GLU A 222 30.26 7.02 25.67
CA GLU A 222 30.70 7.07 24.28
C GLU A 222 29.56 6.81 23.30
N PRO A 223 29.53 7.45 22.12
CA PRO A 223 28.57 7.14 21.08
C PRO A 223 28.67 5.68 20.65
N TYR A 224 27.53 5.03 20.42
CA TYR A 224 27.45 3.60 20.09
C TYR A 224 26.78 3.39 18.72
N VAL A 225 27.51 2.76 17.79
CA VAL A 225 27.06 2.49 16.43
C VAL A 225 26.81 0.99 16.24
N THR A 226 25.59 0.63 15.86
CA THR A 226 25.13 -0.76 15.71
C THR A 226 24.94 -1.20 14.29
N GLY A 227 24.83 -0.27 13.33
CA GLY A 227 24.56 -0.63 11.95
C GLY A 227 24.35 0.57 11.02
N PRO A 228 24.02 0.31 9.75
CA PRO A 228 23.89 1.32 8.71
C PRO A 228 22.63 2.18 8.86
N GLU A 229 21.65 1.77 9.67
CA GLU A 229 20.46 2.57 9.99
C GLU A 229 20.80 3.90 10.69
N GLN A 230 21.98 4.00 11.27
CA GLN A 230 22.50 5.21 11.88
C GLN A 230 23.13 6.16 10.88
N TRP A 231 23.29 5.80 9.61
CA TRP A 231 23.89 6.67 8.60
C TRP A 231 22.80 7.27 7.70
N ASP A 232 22.71 8.59 7.66
CA ASP A 232 21.71 9.31 6.84
C ASP A 232 22.17 9.58 5.39
N GLY A 233 23.32 9.01 5.00
CA GLY A 233 23.98 9.29 3.73
C GLY A 233 24.99 10.44 3.79
N LYS A 234 25.05 11.19 4.89
CA LYS A 234 25.99 12.31 5.11
C LYS A 234 26.79 12.18 6.40
N LYS A 235 26.15 11.77 7.50
CA LYS A 235 26.76 11.64 8.82
C LYS A 235 26.14 10.50 9.62
N ILE A 236 26.84 10.09 10.66
CA ILE A 236 26.31 9.13 11.63
C ILE A 236 25.41 9.88 12.63
N LEU A 237 24.20 9.37 12.80
CA LEU A 237 23.19 9.81 13.75
C LEU A 237 23.39 9.07 15.07
N HIS A 238 23.88 9.79 16.06
CA HIS A 238 24.06 9.27 17.42
C HIS A 238 22.74 9.31 18.17
N HIS A 239 22.15 8.13 18.39
CA HIS A 239 20.95 7.95 19.22
C HIS A 239 21.13 6.83 20.25
N LYS A 240 22.33 6.26 20.35
CA LYS A 240 22.73 5.24 21.34
C LYS A 240 24.09 5.60 21.89
N TRP A 241 24.27 5.40 23.19
CA TRP A 241 25.52 5.64 23.90
C TRP A 241 25.77 4.53 24.93
N THR A 242 27.03 4.40 25.38
CA THR A 242 27.41 3.46 26.42
C THR A 242 28.57 4.01 27.26
N GLU A 243 28.45 3.89 28.58
CA GLU A 243 29.55 4.20 29.51
C GLU A 243 30.56 3.03 29.61
N TYR A 244 30.24 1.88 28.99
CA TYR A 244 31.03 0.64 29.09
C TYR A 244 31.40 0.09 27.70
N PRO A 245 32.11 0.87 26.85
CA PRO A 245 32.46 0.43 25.51
C PRO A 245 33.35 -0.82 25.53
N LYS A 246 32.96 -1.86 24.81
CA LYS A 246 33.76 -3.11 24.69
C LYS A 246 34.78 -3.03 23.55
N ARG A 247 34.44 -2.30 22.48
CA ARG A 247 35.29 -2.08 21.30
C ARG A 247 35.06 -0.66 20.77
N MET A 248 36.16 0.04 20.54
CA MET A 248 36.16 1.39 19.99
C MET A 248 36.73 1.38 18.57
N ALA A 249 36.10 2.13 17.69
CA ALA A 249 36.66 2.50 16.41
C ALA A 249 37.26 3.91 16.50
N PRO A 250 38.47 4.13 15.97
CA PRO A 250 39.05 5.46 15.89
C PRO A 250 38.40 6.32 14.79
N GLU A 251 38.62 7.63 14.86
CA GLU A 251 38.28 8.55 13.78
C GLU A 251 38.99 8.15 12.48
N GLY A 252 38.39 8.43 11.32
CA GLY A 252 38.95 8.01 10.03
C GLY A 252 38.86 6.50 9.75
N SER A 253 37.99 5.78 10.48
CA SER A 253 37.60 4.42 10.14
C SER A 253 36.59 4.37 8.99
N ILE A 254 36.47 3.21 8.36
CA ILE A 254 35.40 2.86 7.41
C ILE A 254 34.59 1.75 8.06
N PHE A 255 33.29 1.97 8.23
CA PHE A 255 32.40 0.99 8.84
C PHE A 255 31.84 0.04 7.79
N VAL A 256 31.89 -1.25 8.09
CA VAL A 256 31.36 -2.33 7.26
C VAL A 256 30.37 -3.12 8.10
N THR A 257 29.12 -3.17 7.65
CA THR A 257 28.11 -4.03 8.27
C THR A 257 28.40 -5.48 7.91
N VAL A 258 28.59 -6.33 8.92
CA VAL A 258 29.01 -7.73 8.72
C VAL A 258 27.95 -8.75 9.06
N LYS A 259 26.80 -8.35 9.60
CA LYS A 259 25.68 -9.25 9.97
C LYS A 259 24.32 -8.62 9.73
N GLY A 260 23.33 -9.47 9.44
CA GLY A 260 21.93 -9.06 9.25
C GLY A 260 21.57 -8.63 7.83
N ALA A 261 20.44 -7.94 7.67
CA ALA A 261 19.94 -7.56 6.33
C ALA A 261 20.83 -6.53 5.61
N GLY A 262 21.68 -5.82 6.34
CA GLY A 262 22.59 -4.79 5.82
C GLY A 262 23.99 -5.28 5.47
N VAL A 263 24.27 -6.58 5.49
CA VAL A 263 25.63 -7.12 5.27
C VAL A 263 26.26 -6.56 3.99
N GLY A 264 27.52 -6.13 4.10
CA GLY A 264 28.28 -5.48 3.02
C GLY A 264 28.06 -3.98 2.88
N THR A 265 27.07 -3.40 3.57
CA THR A 265 26.88 -1.94 3.57
C THR A 265 28.10 -1.28 4.19
N THR A 266 28.66 -0.31 3.46
CA THR A 266 29.91 0.37 3.82
C THR A 266 29.70 1.87 3.84
N PHE A 267 30.12 2.53 4.90
CA PHE A 267 29.92 3.96 5.11
C PHE A 267 31.06 4.58 5.92
N PRO A 268 31.26 5.91 5.84
CA PRO A 268 32.26 6.59 6.66
C PRO A 268 32.03 6.34 8.15
N GLY A 269 33.07 5.89 8.85
CA GLY A 269 33.06 5.70 10.29
C GLY A 269 33.42 6.99 11.04
N CYS A 270 33.22 6.97 12.35
CA CYS A 270 33.60 8.03 13.27
C CYS A 270 34.19 7.41 14.54
N TYR A 271 34.75 8.23 15.44
CA TYR A 271 35.07 7.79 16.79
C TYR A 271 33.79 7.34 17.52
N ALA A 272 33.69 6.05 17.82
CA ALA A 272 32.53 5.45 18.47
C ALA A 272 32.81 4.04 19.00
N ALA A 273 32.03 3.63 20.00
CA ALA A 273 31.84 2.22 20.32
C ALA A 273 31.10 1.54 19.16
N ILE A 274 31.53 0.34 18.77
CA ILE A 274 30.95 -0.40 17.64
C ILE A 274 30.36 -1.74 18.06
N GLY A 275 29.13 -2.00 17.62
CA GLY A 275 28.40 -3.22 17.90
C GLY A 275 28.95 -4.43 17.15
N ARG A 276 28.55 -5.63 17.57
CA ARG A 276 29.02 -6.92 17.00
C ARG A 276 28.74 -7.10 15.50
N ASP A 277 27.84 -6.30 14.93
CA ASP A 277 27.41 -6.35 13.54
C ASP A 277 28.12 -5.31 12.65
N VAL A 278 29.01 -4.50 13.23
CA VAL A 278 29.81 -3.49 12.53
C VAL A 278 31.28 -3.74 12.76
N TYR A 279 32.05 -3.86 11.69
CA TYR A 279 33.51 -3.85 11.73
C TYR A 279 34.03 -2.50 11.28
N ALA A 280 35.11 -2.03 11.89
CA ALA A 280 35.81 -0.82 11.48
C ALA A 280 37.11 -1.18 10.77
N PHE A 281 37.21 -0.84 9.48
CA PHE A 281 38.46 -0.87 8.74
C PHE A 281 39.19 0.45 8.95
N VAL A 282 40.44 0.40 9.42
CA VAL A 282 41.29 1.57 9.67
C VAL A 282 42.37 1.58 8.59
N PRO A 283 42.29 2.47 7.60
CA PRO A 283 43.33 2.61 6.58
C PRO A 283 44.68 3.02 7.18
N ASN A 284 45.77 2.61 6.53
CA ASN A 284 47.12 3.07 6.86
C ASN A 284 47.32 4.54 6.47
N GLU A 285 48.24 5.24 7.13
CA GLU A 285 48.52 6.67 6.90
C GLU A 285 48.95 7.00 5.46
N ASN A 286 49.52 6.02 4.75
CA ASN A 286 49.96 6.16 3.35
C ASN A 286 48.88 5.80 2.31
N MET A 287 47.63 5.65 2.73
CA MET A 287 46.49 5.35 1.86
C MET A 287 45.52 6.53 1.82
N ASN A 288 44.92 6.77 0.66
CA ASN A 288 43.85 7.74 0.53
C ASN A 288 42.55 7.12 1.09
N TYR A 289 42.00 7.73 2.14
CA TYR A 289 40.78 7.26 2.80
C TYR A 289 39.61 7.02 1.84
N THR A 290 39.30 8.01 1.00
CA THR A 290 38.17 7.96 0.06
C THR A 290 38.36 6.88 -0.99
N TYR A 291 39.60 6.68 -1.46
CA TYR A 291 39.90 5.57 -2.36
C TYR A 291 39.64 4.22 -1.70
N ILE A 292 40.10 4.00 -0.46
CA ILE A 292 39.86 2.75 0.25
C ILE A 292 38.36 2.53 0.52
N LEU A 293 37.61 3.59 0.82
CA LEU A 293 36.16 3.53 0.91
C LEU A 293 35.53 3.04 -0.40
N PHE A 294 35.92 3.63 -1.53
CA PHE A 294 35.46 3.19 -2.86
C PHE A 294 35.87 1.75 -3.18
N ALA A 295 37.08 1.35 -2.79
CA ALA A 295 37.58 -0.01 -2.96
C ALA A 295 36.69 -1.03 -2.23
N ILE A 296 36.42 -0.78 -0.95
CA ILE A 296 35.54 -1.65 -0.15
C ILE A 296 34.11 -1.66 -0.72
N GLN A 297 33.59 -0.51 -1.14
CA GLN A 297 32.24 -0.41 -1.71
C GLN A 297 32.10 -1.16 -3.05
N ALA A 298 33.12 -1.11 -3.92
CA ALA A 298 33.13 -1.85 -5.18
C ALA A 298 33.14 -3.36 -4.94
N SER A 299 33.94 -3.79 -3.97
CA SER A 299 34.12 -5.19 -3.56
C SER A 299 32.96 -5.76 -2.75
N ALA A 300 32.06 -4.92 -2.24
CA ALA A 300 31.03 -5.32 -1.28
C ALA A 300 30.17 -6.47 -1.81
N LYS A 301 29.75 -6.45 -3.09
CA LYS A 301 28.95 -7.54 -3.66
C LYS A 301 29.70 -8.87 -3.66
N ASP A 302 30.95 -8.87 -4.08
CA ASP A 302 31.76 -10.09 -4.18
C ASP A 302 32.09 -10.66 -2.80
N VAL A 303 32.30 -9.78 -1.81
CA VAL A 303 32.51 -10.17 -0.41
C VAL A 303 31.21 -10.72 0.21
N VAL A 304 30.06 -10.08 -0.05
CA VAL A 304 28.75 -10.54 0.44
C VAL A 304 28.39 -11.94 -0.08
N LEU A 305 28.79 -12.30 -1.31
CA LEU A 305 28.59 -13.65 -1.84
C LEU A 305 29.33 -14.72 -1.02
N LYS A 306 30.34 -14.35 -0.24
CA LYS A 306 31.05 -15.27 0.68
C LYS A 306 30.33 -15.45 2.02
N ALA A 307 29.30 -14.66 2.32
CA ALA A 307 28.59 -14.72 3.58
C ALA A 307 27.91 -16.10 3.77
N LYS A 308 28.05 -16.67 4.96
CA LYS A 308 27.56 -18.03 5.28
C LYS A 308 26.38 -18.00 6.25
N GLY A 309 25.54 -19.03 6.20
CA GLY A 309 24.46 -19.29 7.17
C GLY A 309 23.08 -18.74 6.79
N LEU A 310 22.07 -19.07 7.60
CA LEU A 310 20.69 -18.57 7.47
C LEU A 310 20.58 -17.05 7.68
N ILE A 311 21.44 -16.48 8.53
CA ILE A 311 21.67 -15.04 8.65
C ILE A 311 23.05 -14.76 8.04
N PRO A 312 23.14 -14.05 6.91
CA PRO A 312 24.42 -13.76 6.27
C PRO A 312 25.37 -13.07 7.25
N GLY A 313 26.59 -13.61 7.34
CA GLY A 313 27.65 -13.09 8.19
C GLY A 313 29.00 -13.06 7.48
N LEU A 314 29.72 -11.95 7.57
CA LEU A 314 31.10 -11.81 7.12
C LEU A 314 32.07 -12.02 8.28
N THR A 315 33.16 -12.71 8.01
CA THR A 315 34.29 -12.87 8.93
C THR A 315 35.34 -11.77 8.69
N LYS A 316 36.30 -11.62 9.61
CA LYS A 316 37.42 -10.70 9.42
C LYS A 316 38.25 -11.06 8.19
N SER A 317 38.52 -12.35 7.97
CA SER A 317 39.24 -12.89 6.81
C SER A 317 38.53 -12.58 5.50
N ASP A 318 37.19 -12.66 5.44
CA ASP A 318 36.43 -12.35 4.22
C ASP A 318 36.68 -10.92 3.72
N ILE A 319 37.00 -9.99 4.63
CA ILE A 319 37.31 -8.60 4.35
C ILE A 319 38.81 -8.41 4.07
N VAL A 320 39.69 -8.82 4.99
CA VAL A 320 41.13 -8.49 4.89
C VAL A 320 41.85 -9.28 3.79
N ASP A 321 41.37 -10.49 3.46
CA ASP A 321 41.97 -11.33 2.43
C ASP A 321 41.38 -11.03 1.04
N HIS A 322 40.35 -10.17 0.95
CA HIS A 322 39.79 -9.79 -0.34
C HIS A 322 40.82 -8.98 -1.15
N GLU A 323 41.03 -9.40 -2.39
CA GLU A 323 41.98 -8.78 -3.29
C GLU A 323 41.43 -7.48 -3.88
N VAL A 324 42.19 -6.40 -3.72
CA VAL A 324 41.88 -5.08 -4.27
C VAL A 324 43.08 -4.53 -5.02
N TYR A 325 42.83 -3.72 -6.03
CA TYR A 325 43.88 -2.94 -6.69
C TYR A 325 44.39 -1.88 -5.71
N LEU A 326 45.68 -1.88 -5.40
CA LEU A 326 46.32 -0.86 -4.55
C LEU A 326 47.37 -0.11 -5.38
N PRO A 327 46.98 1.02 -6.02
CA PRO A 327 47.90 1.87 -6.76
C PRO A 327 48.68 2.83 -5.86
N SER A 328 49.60 3.59 -6.46
CA SER A 328 50.34 4.64 -5.77
C SER A 328 49.38 5.71 -5.19
N ILE A 329 49.78 6.40 -4.13
CA ILE A 329 48.95 7.43 -3.49
C ILE A 329 48.50 8.53 -4.47
N ASN A 330 49.37 8.91 -5.42
CA ASN A 330 49.05 9.89 -6.46
C ASN A 330 47.95 9.40 -7.39
N GLU A 331 48.01 8.12 -7.79
CA GLU A 331 46.96 7.51 -8.61
C GLU A 331 45.65 7.33 -7.82
N GLN A 332 45.72 7.02 -6.51
CA GLN A 332 44.52 6.98 -5.65
C GLN A 332 43.79 8.32 -5.60
N VAL A 333 44.53 9.43 -5.42
CA VAL A 333 43.99 10.79 -5.43
C VAL A 333 43.31 11.09 -6.76
N GLU A 334 43.95 10.72 -7.87
CA GLU A 334 43.38 10.91 -9.20
C GLU A 334 42.12 10.06 -9.44
N ILE A 335 42.10 8.81 -8.96
CA ILE A 335 40.89 7.96 -9.02
C ILE A 335 39.75 8.63 -8.28
N VAL A 336 40.00 9.12 -7.06
CA VAL A 336 38.99 9.81 -6.25
C VAL A 336 38.44 11.02 -7.00
N HIS A 337 39.32 11.86 -7.56
CA HIS A 337 38.92 13.03 -8.34
C HIS A 337 37.96 12.67 -9.49
N ARG A 338 38.29 11.64 -10.28
CA ARG A 338 37.45 11.20 -11.41
C ARG A 338 36.12 10.60 -10.94
N VAL A 339 36.12 9.79 -9.88
CA VAL A 339 34.89 9.22 -9.32
C VAL A 339 33.97 10.32 -8.80
N GLU A 340 34.50 11.29 -8.06
CA GLU A 340 33.73 12.41 -7.53
C GLU A 340 33.11 13.27 -8.64
N GLN A 341 33.83 13.53 -9.73
CA GLN A 341 33.27 14.22 -10.90
C GLN A 341 32.08 13.47 -11.51
N LEU A 342 32.21 12.15 -11.69
CA LEU A 342 31.16 11.31 -12.26
C LEU A 342 29.96 11.19 -11.31
N PHE A 343 30.20 11.14 -10.00
CA PHE A 343 29.14 11.12 -8.98
C PHE A 343 28.42 12.46 -8.91
N ALA A 344 29.12 13.58 -8.92
CA ALA A 344 28.51 14.91 -8.97
C ALA A 344 27.63 15.09 -10.22
N PHE A 345 28.08 14.57 -11.37
CA PHE A 345 27.26 14.54 -12.58
C PHE A 345 25.99 13.68 -12.39
N SER A 346 26.13 12.48 -11.83
CA SER A 346 25.00 11.60 -11.50
C SER A 346 23.99 12.27 -10.55
N ASP A 347 24.48 12.96 -9.51
CA ASP A 347 23.66 13.66 -8.52
C ASP A 347 22.85 14.79 -9.17
N SER A 348 23.44 15.53 -10.11
CA SER A 348 22.73 16.56 -10.88
C SER A 348 21.58 15.97 -11.72
N ILE A 349 21.80 14.81 -12.34
CA ILE A 349 20.74 14.12 -13.11
C ILE A 349 19.65 13.61 -12.17
N GLU A 350 20.03 13.04 -11.02
CA GLU A 350 19.09 12.56 -10.02
C GLU A 350 18.18 13.68 -9.52
N GLN A 351 18.75 14.84 -9.17
CA GLN A 351 18.00 16.01 -8.74
C GLN A 351 17.00 16.47 -9.81
N LYS A 352 17.46 16.63 -11.07
CA LYS A 352 16.59 17.02 -12.20
C LYS A 352 15.46 16.02 -12.44
N THR A 353 15.76 14.73 -12.30
CA THR A 353 14.79 13.63 -12.46
C THR A 353 13.73 13.67 -11.37
N ASN A 354 14.14 13.86 -10.12
CA ASN A 354 13.23 13.97 -8.97
C ASN A 354 12.32 15.20 -9.10
N SER A 355 12.85 16.35 -9.52
CA SER A 355 12.03 17.54 -9.82
C SER A 355 11.04 17.30 -10.96
N ALA A 356 11.45 16.58 -12.01
CA ALA A 356 10.55 16.23 -13.11
C ALA A 356 9.42 15.27 -12.66
N LEU A 357 9.73 14.28 -11.82
CA LEU A 357 8.73 13.38 -11.23
C LEU A 357 7.69 14.13 -10.40
N ALA A 358 8.12 15.10 -9.59
CA ALA A 358 7.21 15.95 -8.83
C ALA A 358 6.23 16.72 -9.73
N ARG A 359 6.73 17.32 -10.82
CA ARG A 359 5.89 18.03 -11.81
C ARG A 359 4.91 17.08 -12.51
N VAL A 360 5.36 15.88 -12.87
CA VAL A 360 4.52 14.85 -13.49
C VAL A 360 3.38 14.42 -12.57
N ASN A 361 3.63 14.26 -11.27
CA ASN A 361 2.58 13.94 -10.30
C ASN A 361 1.52 15.06 -10.20
N ASN A 362 1.93 16.32 -10.25
CA ASN A 362 1.02 17.47 -10.25
C ASN A 362 0.23 17.61 -11.56
N LEU A 363 0.81 17.20 -12.69
CA LEU A 363 0.19 17.29 -14.00
C LEU A 363 -1.09 16.44 -14.11
N THR A 364 -1.10 15.24 -13.51
CA THR A 364 -2.30 14.38 -13.45
C THR A 364 -3.50 15.12 -12.87
N GLN A 365 -3.31 15.78 -11.73
CA GLN A 365 -4.39 16.52 -11.05
C GLN A 365 -4.82 17.74 -11.85
N SER A 366 -3.87 18.44 -12.48
CA SER A 366 -4.17 19.58 -13.36
C SER A 366 -4.99 19.17 -14.58
N ILE A 367 -4.63 18.05 -15.24
CA ILE A 367 -5.35 17.52 -16.41
C ILE A 367 -6.80 17.16 -16.03
N LEU A 368 -6.99 16.43 -14.93
CA LEU A 368 -8.32 16.07 -14.44
C LEU A 368 -9.15 17.32 -14.12
N ALA A 369 -8.56 18.28 -13.40
CA ALA A 369 -9.26 19.53 -13.07
C ALA A 369 -9.68 20.32 -14.32
N LYS A 370 -8.83 20.41 -15.34
CA LYS A 370 -9.16 21.08 -16.61
C LYS A 370 -10.25 20.33 -17.39
N ALA A 371 -10.22 19.00 -17.39
CA ALA A 371 -11.22 18.18 -18.05
C ALA A 371 -12.62 18.42 -17.49
N PHE A 372 -12.77 18.40 -16.16
CA PHE A 372 -14.06 18.56 -15.50
C PHE A 372 -14.50 20.02 -15.29
N ARG A 373 -13.67 21.00 -15.69
CA ARG A 373 -14.08 22.39 -15.94
C ARG A 373 -14.47 22.66 -17.41
N GLY A 374 -14.36 21.66 -18.27
CA GLY A 374 -14.65 21.78 -19.71
C GLY A 374 -13.61 22.57 -20.51
N GLU A 375 -12.42 22.81 -19.94
CA GLU A 375 -11.31 23.48 -20.62
C GLU A 375 -10.61 22.56 -21.63
N LEU A 376 -10.69 21.24 -21.44
CA LEU A 376 -10.02 20.26 -22.30
C LEU A 376 -10.70 20.11 -23.68
N THR A 377 -11.96 20.50 -23.77
CA THR A 377 -12.84 20.32 -24.94
C THR A 377 -13.41 21.65 -25.46
N THR A 378 -12.86 22.79 -25.05
CA THR A 378 -13.34 24.12 -25.49
C THR A 378 -13.41 24.26 -27.01
N ASP A 379 -12.31 23.97 -27.72
CA ASP A 379 -12.28 24.06 -29.18
C ASP A 379 -13.24 23.05 -29.84
N TRP A 380 -13.36 21.87 -29.25
CA TRP A 380 -14.27 20.83 -29.73
C TRP A 380 -15.74 21.28 -29.61
N ARG A 381 -16.12 21.93 -28.51
CA ARG A 381 -17.48 22.48 -28.35
C ARG A 381 -17.78 23.56 -29.38
N ALA A 382 -16.82 24.44 -29.67
CA ALA A 382 -17.01 25.54 -30.63
C ALA A 382 -17.32 25.05 -32.05
N ILE A 383 -16.77 23.90 -32.45
CA ILE A 383 -16.97 23.32 -33.79
C ILE A 383 -18.13 22.31 -33.86
N HIS A 384 -18.70 21.90 -32.72
CA HIS A 384 -19.80 20.91 -32.64
C HIS A 384 -21.01 21.39 -31.82
N PRO A 385 -21.62 22.54 -32.14
CA PRO A 385 -22.78 23.07 -31.39
C PRO A 385 -24.03 22.18 -31.48
N ASP A 386 -24.18 21.42 -32.57
CA ASP A 386 -25.26 20.47 -32.80
C ASP A 386 -25.20 19.25 -31.86
N LEU A 387 -23.99 18.85 -31.43
CA LEU A 387 -23.76 17.71 -30.53
C LEU A 387 -23.90 18.05 -29.04
N ILE A 388 -24.15 19.32 -28.70
CA ILE A 388 -24.25 19.81 -27.32
C ILE A 388 -25.56 20.56 -27.02
N SER A 389 -26.42 20.77 -28.01
CA SER A 389 -27.66 21.55 -27.91
C SER A 389 -28.91 20.68 -28.13
N GLY A 390 -30.09 21.23 -27.82
CA GLY A 390 -31.38 20.56 -28.05
C GLY A 390 -31.47 19.19 -27.37
N GLU A 391 -31.77 18.14 -28.14
CA GLU A 391 -31.87 16.76 -27.63
C GLU A 391 -30.54 16.13 -27.22
N ASN A 392 -29.43 16.76 -27.62
CA ASN A 392 -28.06 16.37 -27.29
C ASN A 392 -27.53 17.11 -26.05
N SER A 393 -28.27 18.08 -25.49
CA SER A 393 -27.82 18.84 -24.31
C SER A 393 -27.69 17.98 -23.05
N ALA A 394 -26.93 18.45 -22.06
CA ALA A 394 -26.81 17.76 -20.78
C ALA A 394 -28.14 17.67 -20.03
N GLU A 395 -29.03 18.67 -20.14
CA GLU A 395 -30.36 18.60 -19.53
C GLU A 395 -31.23 17.53 -20.19
N ALA A 396 -31.16 17.40 -21.51
CA ALA A 396 -31.87 16.34 -22.25
C ALA A 396 -31.35 14.96 -21.84
N LEU A 397 -30.02 14.80 -21.73
CA LEU A 397 -29.39 13.59 -21.19
C LEU A 397 -29.87 13.27 -19.77
N LEU A 398 -29.84 14.26 -18.87
CA LEU A 398 -30.28 14.07 -17.49
C LEU A 398 -31.75 13.64 -17.39
N LYS A 399 -32.62 14.20 -18.24
CA LYS A 399 -34.03 13.78 -18.34
C LYS A 399 -34.15 12.33 -18.81
N LYS A 400 -33.42 11.93 -19.87
CA LYS A 400 -33.39 10.55 -20.38
C LYS A 400 -32.98 9.56 -19.28
N ILE A 401 -31.90 9.87 -18.56
CA ILE A 401 -31.41 9.05 -17.44
C ILE A 401 -32.47 8.89 -16.34
N LYS A 402 -33.14 9.98 -15.95
CA LYS A 402 -34.21 9.91 -14.94
C LYS A 402 -35.36 9.00 -15.37
N ILE A 403 -35.78 9.09 -16.64
CA ILE A 403 -36.84 8.25 -17.19
C ILE A 403 -36.41 6.77 -17.19
N GLU A 404 -35.23 6.46 -17.72
CA GLU A 404 -34.71 5.09 -17.76
C GLU A 404 -34.57 4.49 -16.36
N ARG A 405 -34.13 5.28 -15.37
CA ARG A 405 -34.06 4.86 -13.95
C ARG A 405 -35.43 4.52 -13.39
N GLU A 406 -36.44 5.34 -13.64
CA GLU A 406 -37.80 5.07 -13.17
C GLU A 406 -38.39 3.82 -13.83
N VAL A 407 -38.06 3.56 -15.10
CA VAL A 407 -38.42 2.29 -15.78
C VAL A 407 -37.75 1.10 -15.10
N LEU A 408 -36.44 1.17 -14.81
CA LEU A 408 -35.71 0.08 -14.13
C LEU A 408 -36.20 -0.17 -12.69
N LYS A 409 -36.63 0.87 -11.97
CA LYS A 409 -37.24 0.71 -10.63
C LYS A 409 -38.60 0.01 -10.69
N LYS A 410 -39.38 0.25 -11.75
CA LYS A 410 -40.71 -0.33 -11.97
C LYS A 410 -40.67 -1.74 -12.57
N GLN A 411 -39.54 -2.14 -13.17
CA GLN A 411 -39.38 -3.52 -13.63
C GLN A 411 -39.44 -4.50 -12.44
N PRO A 412 -40.24 -5.57 -12.52
CA PRO A 412 -40.26 -6.59 -11.48
C PRO A 412 -38.86 -7.18 -11.40
N ARG A 413 -38.17 -6.98 -10.28
CA ARG A 413 -36.95 -7.73 -9.97
C ARG A 413 -37.29 -9.18 -10.20
N SER A 414 -36.59 -9.85 -11.13
CA SER A 414 -36.74 -11.29 -11.35
C SER A 414 -36.78 -11.94 -9.98
N ARG A 415 -37.92 -12.54 -9.63
CA ARG A 415 -37.99 -13.45 -8.48
C ARG A 415 -36.89 -14.46 -8.77
N ILE A 416 -35.75 -14.33 -8.09
CA ILE A 416 -34.95 -15.50 -7.81
C ILE A 416 -35.97 -16.44 -7.20
N VAL A 417 -36.29 -17.51 -7.92
CA VAL A 417 -36.95 -18.66 -7.33
C VAL A 417 -36.07 -18.97 -6.14
N LYS A 418 -36.50 -18.53 -4.95
CA LYS A 418 -35.88 -18.97 -3.71
C LYS A 418 -36.02 -20.48 -3.82
N LYS A 419 -34.92 -21.18 -4.12
CA LYS A 419 -34.75 -22.55 -3.63
C LYS A 419 -35.19 -22.45 -2.19
N LYS A 420 -36.29 -23.14 -1.88
CA LYS A 420 -37.01 -23.09 -0.61
C LYS A 420 -35.95 -23.12 0.49
N LYS A 421 -35.62 -21.96 1.04
CA LYS A 421 -34.74 -21.85 2.18
C LYS A 421 -35.65 -22.34 3.30
N GLU A 422 -35.48 -23.59 3.72
CA GLU A 422 -36.15 -24.05 4.92
C GLU A 422 -35.91 -23.01 6.01
N SER A 423 -37.04 -22.57 6.55
CA SER A 423 -37.25 -21.27 7.16
C SER A 423 -36.29 -21.02 8.32
N SER A 424 -35.55 -19.91 8.25
CA SER A 424 -34.83 -19.25 9.35
C SER A 424 -35.76 -18.67 10.44
N THR A 425 -36.98 -19.19 10.54
CA THR A 425 -37.99 -18.82 11.53
C THR A 425 -38.51 -20.05 12.28
N LEU A 426 -38.17 -21.27 11.83
CA LEU A 426 -38.69 -22.50 12.40
C LEU A 426 -38.11 -22.78 13.80
N MET A 427 -36.79 -22.63 13.99
CA MET A 427 -36.14 -22.90 15.30
C MET A 427 -36.49 -21.85 16.37
N ALA A 428 -36.53 -20.57 16.02
CA ALA A 428 -36.87 -19.51 16.98
C ALA A 428 -38.32 -19.58 17.45
N ASN A 429 -39.26 -19.96 16.57
CA ASN A 429 -40.65 -20.22 16.96
C ASN A 429 -40.78 -21.52 17.76
N LYS A 430 -39.94 -22.53 17.45
CA LYS A 430 -39.89 -23.80 18.19
C LYS A 430 -39.39 -23.61 19.63
N LEU A 431 -38.55 -22.60 19.90
CA LEU A 431 -38.13 -22.28 21.28
C LEU A 431 -39.31 -21.83 22.13
N ILE A 432 -40.21 -21.01 21.59
CA ILE A 432 -41.41 -20.60 22.31
C ILE A 432 -42.31 -21.81 22.55
N SER A 433 -42.56 -22.63 21.53
CA SER A 433 -43.42 -23.82 21.70
C SER A 433 -42.84 -24.80 22.71
N VAL A 434 -41.51 -25.03 22.71
CA VAL A 434 -40.84 -25.89 23.71
C VAL A 434 -41.01 -25.35 25.13
N LEU A 435 -40.87 -24.03 25.32
CA LEU A 435 -41.06 -23.40 26.63
C LEU A 435 -42.54 -23.38 27.07
N GLU A 436 -43.48 -23.21 26.13
CA GLU A 436 -44.93 -23.28 26.38
C GLU A 436 -45.41 -24.70 26.72
N GLU A 437 -44.89 -25.72 26.03
CA GLU A 437 -45.23 -27.13 26.26
C GLU A 437 -44.67 -27.65 27.60
N THR A 438 -43.47 -27.19 28.00
CA THR A 438 -42.85 -27.66 29.24
C THR A 438 -43.60 -27.16 30.47
N ARG A 439 -44.27 -26.00 30.40
CA ARG A 439 -45.08 -25.34 31.47
C ARG A 439 -44.36 -25.10 32.81
N ASP A 440 -43.10 -25.51 32.93
CA ASP A 440 -42.24 -25.33 34.09
C ASP A 440 -40.77 -25.16 33.66
N TRP A 441 -39.84 -25.15 34.62
CA TRP A 441 -38.42 -24.94 34.37
C TRP A 441 -37.78 -26.01 33.47
N ILE A 442 -37.07 -25.58 32.42
CA ILE A 442 -36.24 -26.42 31.55
C ILE A 442 -34.78 -25.98 31.59
N VAL A 443 -33.84 -26.92 31.51
CA VAL A 443 -32.41 -26.60 31.34
C VAL A 443 -32.20 -25.90 29.99
N ALA A 444 -31.49 -24.77 29.96
CA ALA A 444 -31.31 -23.97 28.74
C ALA A 444 -30.70 -24.78 27.58
N GLN A 445 -29.74 -25.65 27.90
CA GLN A 445 -29.09 -26.50 26.91
C GLN A 445 -30.05 -27.55 26.32
N GLU A 446 -30.96 -28.09 27.12
CA GLU A 446 -31.98 -29.03 26.66
C GLU A 446 -33.05 -28.34 25.81
N ALA A 447 -33.47 -27.12 26.19
CA ALA A 447 -34.35 -26.31 25.35
C ALA A 447 -33.74 -26.06 23.96
N PHE A 448 -32.43 -25.81 23.90
CA PHE A 448 -31.71 -25.58 22.65
C PHE A 448 -31.58 -26.86 21.83
N ARG A 449 -31.34 -28.00 22.49
CA ARG A 449 -31.33 -29.32 21.85
C ARG A 449 -32.68 -29.67 21.23
N LEU A 450 -33.79 -29.41 21.93
CA LEU A 450 -35.16 -29.60 21.42
C LEU A 450 -35.49 -28.66 20.24
N CYS A 451 -34.85 -27.50 20.20
CA CYS A 451 -34.86 -26.60 19.04
C CYS A 451 -34.01 -27.10 17.87
N GLY A 452 -33.19 -28.13 18.05
CA GLY A 452 -32.35 -28.76 17.02
C GLY A 452 -30.89 -28.32 17.02
N VAL A 453 -30.38 -27.77 18.12
CA VAL A 453 -28.95 -27.48 18.29
C VAL A 453 -28.18 -28.78 18.57
N ALA A 454 -27.21 -29.07 17.71
CA ALA A 454 -26.27 -30.20 17.81
C ALA A 454 -24.84 -29.78 17.44
N ASP A 455 -23.86 -30.65 17.63
CA ASP A 455 -22.45 -30.38 17.28
C ASP A 455 -22.32 -30.00 15.79
N GLY A 456 -21.68 -28.85 15.53
CA GLY A 456 -21.55 -28.28 14.18
C GLY A 456 -22.65 -27.27 13.79
N THR A 457 -23.57 -26.93 14.69
CA THR A 457 -24.56 -25.86 14.44
C THR A 457 -23.85 -24.51 14.28
N SER A 458 -24.13 -23.79 13.19
CA SER A 458 -23.52 -22.49 12.89
C SER A 458 -23.78 -21.47 14.01
N THR A 459 -22.78 -20.65 14.33
CA THR A 459 -22.87 -19.57 15.34
C THR A 459 -24.03 -18.59 15.09
N GLU A 460 -24.34 -18.28 13.81
CA GLU A 460 -25.50 -17.44 13.45
C GLU A 460 -26.84 -18.02 13.95
N ARG A 461 -27.02 -19.34 13.89
CA ARG A 461 -28.25 -20.03 14.35
C ARG A 461 -28.37 -20.05 15.87
N ILE A 462 -27.25 -20.11 16.58
CA ILE A 462 -27.22 -20.08 18.04
C ILE A 462 -27.55 -18.67 18.55
N GLU A 463 -27.00 -17.64 17.90
CA GLU A 463 -27.32 -16.24 18.21
C GLU A 463 -28.80 -15.88 17.99
N GLU A 464 -29.49 -16.52 17.05
CA GLU A 464 -30.95 -16.35 16.87
C GLU A 464 -31.75 -16.80 18.09
N LEU A 465 -31.41 -17.94 18.71
CA LEU A 465 -32.05 -18.43 19.94
C LEU A 465 -31.78 -17.47 21.11
N TYR A 466 -30.54 -17.00 21.26
CA TYR A 466 -30.19 -16.01 22.28
C TYR A 466 -30.88 -14.67 22.06
N SER A 467 -31.01 -14.20 20.82
CA SER A 467 -31.79 -13.00 20.49
C SER A 467 -33.24 -13.16 20.95
N LYS A 468 -33.83 -14.34 20.75
CA LYS A 468 -35.23 -14.57 21.13
C LYS A 468 -35.43 -14.66 22.64
N LEU A 469 -34.51 -15.29 23.36
CA LEU A 469 -34.52 -15.25 24.84
C LEU A 469 -34.39 -13.82 25.36
N ARG A 470 -33.52 -13.00 24.76
CA ARG A 470 -33.38 -11.57 25.11
C ARG A 470 -34.67 -10.79 24.86
N ASP A 471 -35.40 -11.09 23.79
CA ASP A 471 -36.69 -10.45 23.52
C ASP A 471 -37.76 -10.85 24.55
N LEU A 472 -37.80 -12.13 24.94
CA LEU A 472 -38.75 -12.62 25.96
C LEU A 472 -38.44 -12.08 27.35
N ASP A 473 -37.15 -11.98 27.70
CA ASP A 473 -36.67 -11.39 28.95
C ASP A 473 -37.01 -9.90 29.03
N LYS A 474 -36.73 -9.13 27.97
CA LYS A 474 -37.13 -7.71 27.86
C LYS A 474 -38.64 -7.51 27.95
N ALA A 475 -39.43 -8.47 27.46
CA ALA A 475 -40.88 -8.45 27.55
C ALA A 475 -41.41 -8.91 28.93
N GLY A 476 -40.54 -9.31 29.87
CA GLY A 476 -40.94 -9.83 31.18
C GLY A 476 -41.60 -11.21 31.15
N ARG A 477 -41.48 -11.94 30.03
CA ARG A 477 -42.14 -13.22 29.78
C ARG A 477 -41.23 -14.43 30.02
N LEU A 478 -40.00 -14.21 30.47
CA LEU A 478 -39.01 -15.25 30.72
C LEU A 478 -38.40 -15.06 32.11
N GLN A 479 -38.36 -16.13 32.88
CA GLN A 479 -37.56 -16.23 34.10
C GLN A 479 -36.32 -17.09 33.82
N ILE A 480 -35.17 -16.61 34.30
CA ILE A 480 -33.89 -17.30 34.21
C ILE A 480 -33.37 -17.49 35.64
N ALA A 481 -33.08 -18.73 36.02
CA ALA A 481 -32.52 -19.02 37.33
C ALA A 481 -31.24 -19.85 37.19
N PRO A 482 -30.12 -19.45 37.81
CA PRO A 482 -28.93 -20.29 37.86
C PRO A 482 -29.15 -21.47 38.81
N VAL A 483 -28.68 -22.64 38.43
CA VAL A 483 -28.57 -23.82 39.30
C VAL A 483 -27.12 -23.92 39.76
N THR A 484 -26.92 -23.95 41.08
CA THR A 484 -25.59 -24.03 41.71
C THR A 484 -25.41 -25.36 42.43
N ASP A 485 -24.15 -25.79 42.58
CA ASP A 485 -23.81 -26.91 43.47
C ASP A 485 -23.88 -26.51 44.96
N GLU A 486 -23.67 -27.48 45.86
CA GLU A 486 -23.67 -27.29 47.31
C GLU A 486 -22.59 -26.31 47.80
N GLN A 487 -21.63 -25.94 46.95
CA GLN A 487 -20.54 -25.00 47.21
C GLN A 487 -20.80 -23.62 46.57
N GLY A 488 -21.99 -23.40 46.01
CA GLY A 488 -22.41 -22.13 45.41
C GLY A 488 -21.86 -21.87 44.00
N ARG A 489 -21.25 -22.85 43.33
CA ARG A 489 -20.73 -22.69 41.96
C ARG A 489 -21.83 -22.97 40.95
N LYS A 490 -21.98 -22.07 39.97
CA LYS A 490 -22.99 -22.18 38.92
C LYS A 490 -22.69 -23.35 37.98
N LEU A 491 -23.64 -24.29 37.88
CA LEU A 491 -23.58 -25.44 36.98
C LEU A 491 -24.20 -25.13 35.61
N TYR A 492 -25.42 -24.61 35.59
CA TYR A 492 -26.14 -24.23 34.36
C TYR A 492 -27.31 -23.28 34.66
N ASP A 493 -27.92 -22.74 33.61
CA ASP A 493 -29.14 -21.95 33.70
C ASP A 493 -30.38 -22.79 33.35
N ARG A 494 -31.46 -22.57 34.09
CA ARG A 494 -32.80 -23.04 33.73
C ARG A 494 -33.66 -21.86 33.30
N LEU A 495 -34.56 -22.12 32.36
CA LEU A 495 -35.46 -21.16 31.72
C LEU A 495 -36.90 -21.55 32.03
N LYS A 496 -37.75 -20.57 32.31
CA LYS A 496 -39.20 -20.78 32.46
C LYS A 496 -39.96 -19.63 31.82
N LEU A 497 -40.96 -19.94 31.02
CA LEU A 497 -41.86 -18.93 30.46
C LEU A 497 -42.87 -18.49 31.53
N VAL A 498 -43.17 -17.20 31.59
CA VAL A 498 -44.11 -16.61 32.54
C VAL A 498 -45.20 -15.86 31.80
N GLY A 499 -46.46 -16.07 32.21
CA GLY A 499 -47.64 -15.48 31.57
C GLY A 499 -48.13 -16.29 30.36
N VAL A 500 -48.48 -17.55 30.59
CA VAL A 500 -49.32 -18.35 29.68
C VAL A 500 -50.77 -18.23 30.13
#